data_AF-A0A442UCN3-F1
#
_entry.id   AF-A0A442UCN3-F1
#
_cell.length_a   1.000
_cell.length_b   1.000
_cell.length_c   1.000
_cell.angle_alpha   90.00
_cell.angle_beta   90.00
_cell.angle_gamma   90.00
#
_symmetry.space_group_name_H-M   'P 1'
#
loop_
_entity.id
_entity.type
_entity.pdbx_description
1 polymer ?
#
loop_
_entity_poly.entity_id
_entity_poly.type
_entity_poly.pdbx_seq_one_letter_code
_entity_poly.pdbx_strand_id
1 'polypeptide(L)'
;MLMLAAVLDLASAAFHLGFWRLFGWPARLKGSGNLNAAITQTLNVMLTFTFVSYGATLLWLWYRGLIWPPLLFFGAAFWAIRLAAQFALFDMRHWQSKLISTVFAVSASAHALAGL
;
A
#
# COMPACT_ATOMS: atom_id res chain seq x y z
N MET A 1 17.60 -1.72 -4.52
CA MET A 1 16.28 -1.14 -4.18
C MET A 1 15.28 -2.15 -3.60
N LEU A 2 15.51 -3.47 -3.70
CA LEU A 2 14.60 -4.51 -3.21
C LEU A 2 14.24 -4.41 -1.72
N MET A 3 15.22 -4.19 -0.85
CA MET A 3 14.98 -4.00 0.59
C MET A 3 14.09 -2.78 0.87
N LEU A 4 14.29 -1.69 0.14
CA LEU A 4 13.48 -0.48 0.28
C LEU A 4 12.02 -0.75 -0.13
N ALA A 5 11.80 -1.42 -1.26
CA ALA A 5 10.46 -1.84 -1.70
C ALA A 5 9.78 -2.69 -0.61
N ALA A 6 10.47 -3.70 -0.09
CA ALA A 6 9.97 -4.55 1.00
C ALA A 6 9.56 -3.75 2.24
N VAL A 7 10.41 -2.83 2.69
CA VAL A 7 10.13 -1.99 3.87
C VAL A 7 8.93 -1.07 3.62
N LEU A 8 8.80 -0.50 2.42
CA LEU A 8 7.67 0.38 2.09
C LEU A 8 6.33 -0.38 2.05
N ASP A 9 6.31 -1.62 1.55
CA ASP A 9 5.11 -2.47 1.62
C ASP A 9 4.76 -2.84 3.06
N LEU A 10 5.74 -3.23 3.89
CA LEU A 10 5.51 -3.53 5.31
C LEU A 10 5.07 -2.30 6.12
N ALA A 11 5.64 -1.13 5.85
CA ALA A 11 5.20 0.13 6.45
C ALA A 11 3.74 0.44 6.05
N SER A 12 3.35 0.12 4.82
CA SER A 12 1.99 0.29 4.33
C SER A 12 1.01 -0.68 5.00
N ALA A 13 1.43 -1.92 5.27
CA ALA A 13 0.66 -2.84 6.12
C ALA A 13 0.46 -2.26 7.53
N ALA A 14 1.52 -1.77 8.16
CA ALA A 14 1.43 -1.16 9.50
C ALA A 14 0.51 0.07 9.50
N PHE A 15 0.56 0.88 8.44
CA PHE A 15 -0.35 2.01 8.26
C PHE A 15 -1.82 1.55 8.19
N HIS A 16 -2.13 0.48 7.44
CA HIS A 16 -3.50 -0.05 7.33
C HIS A 16 -3.99 -0.69 8.64
N LEU A 17 -3.10 -1.34 9.39
CA LEU A 17 -3.38 -1.76 10.78
C LEU A 17 -3.70 -0.57 11.68
N GLY A 18 -3.12 0.59 11.39
CA GLY A 18 -3.41 1.83 12.10
C GLY A 18 -4.83 2.35 11.90
N PHE A 19 -5.58 1.92 10.86
CA PHE A 19 -6.84 2.58 10.47
C PHE A 19 -7.93 2.53 11.55
N TRP A 20 -7.99 1.44 12.32
CA TRP A 20 -8.91 1.33 13.46
C TRP A 20 -8.69 2.44 14.48
N ARG A 21 -7.44 2.82 14.73
CA ARG A 21 -7.08 3.86 15.71
C ARG A 21 -7.04 5.26 15.08
N LEU A 22 -6.38 5.41 13.94
CA LEU A 22 -6.15 6.68 13.27
C LEU A 22 -7.43 7.30 12.71
N PHE A 23 -8.35 6.46 12.22
CA PHE A 23 -9.59 6.92 11.57
C PHE A 23 -10.86 6.53 12.34
N GLY A 24 -10.73 5.90 13.51
CA GLY A 24 -11.88 5.51 14.34
C GLY A 24 -12.79 4.49 13.66
N TRP A 25 -12.22 3.55 12.92
CA TRP A 25 -12.97 2.49 12.25
C TRP A 25 -13.36 1.36 13.22
N PRO A 26 -14.53 0.72 13.04
CA PRO A 26 -15.51 0.93 11.97
C PRO A 26 -16.55 2.03 12.26
N ALA A 27 -16.51 2.68 13.43
CA ALA A 27 -17.55 3.63 13.85
C ALA A 27 -17.78 4.77 12.85
N ARG A 28 -16.70 5.39 12.34
CA ARG A 28 -16.81 6.46 11.33
C ARG A 28 -17.28 6.00 9.94
N LEU A 29 -17.29 4.69 9.67
CA LEU A 29 -17.79 4.14 8.41
C LEU A 29 -19.30 3.89 8.43
N LYS A 30 -19.95 3.84 9.60
CA LYS A 30 -21.38 3.50 9.69
C LYS A 30 -22.28 4.45 8.89
N GLY A 31 -21.85 5.69 8.65
CA GLY A 31 -22.58 6.65 7.82
C GLY A 31 -22.77 6.21 6.35
N SER A 32 -21.95 5.28 5.84
CA SER A 32 -22.12 4.69 4.51
C SER A 32 -23.00 3.43 4.47
N GLY A 33 -23.56 3.02 5.62
CA GLY A 33 -24.37 1.81 5.79
C GLY A 33 -23.55 0.61 6.27
N ASN A 34 -24.20 -0.29 7.03
CA ASN A 34 -23.53 -1.42 7.68
C ASN A 34 -22.82 -2.36 6.69
N LEU A 35 -23.42 -2.61 5.52
CA LEU A 35 -22.83 -3.46 4.49
C LEU A 35 -21.55 -2.84 3.91
N ASN A 36 -21.58 -1.56 3.54
CA ASN A 36 -20.42 -0.85 2.99
C ASN A 36 -19.31 -0.72 4.04
N ALA A 37 -19.66 -0.49 5.31
CA ALA A 37 -18.70 -0.49 6.40
C ALA A 37 -18.01 -1.86 6.52
N ALA A 38 -18.78 -2.97 6.50
CA ALA A 38 -18.23 -4.32 6.56
C ALA A 38 -17.32 -4.63 5.35
N ILE A 39 -17.74 -4.30 4.12
CA ILE A 39 -16.92 -4.45 2.92
C ILE A 39 -15.60 -3.68 3.05
N THR A 40 -15.67 -2.43 3.51
CA THR A 40 -14.48 -1.58 3.69
C THR A 40 -13.54 -2.15 4.75
N GLN A 41 -14.06 -2.73 5.83
CA GLN A 41 -13.25 -3.43 6.84
C GLN A 41 -12.55 -4.65 6.23
N THR A 42 -13.29 -5.49 5.50
CA THR A 42 -12.73 -6.65 4.81
C THR A 42 -11.62 -6.23 3.85
N LEU A 43 -11.84 -5.18 3.05
CA LEU A 43 -10.82 -4.64 2.16
C LEU A 43 -9.56 -4.19 2.91
N ASN A 44 -9.70 -3.52 4.07
CA ASN A 44 -8.54 -3.13 4.88
C ASN A 44 -7.74 -4.34 5.39
N VAL A 45 -8.43 -5.37 5.87
CA VAL A 45 -7.79 -6.61 6.36
C VAL A 45 -7.09 -7.34 5.22
N MET A 46 -7.78 -7.54 4.09
CA MET A 46 -7.19 -8.21 2.91
C MET A 46 -6.01 -7.43 2.36
N LEU A 47 -6.11 -6.11 2.28
CA LEU A 47 -5.03 -5.28 1.78
C LEU A 47 -3.82 -5.26 2.72
N THR A 48 -4.06 -5.27 4.04
CA THR A 48 -2.99 -5.47 5.03
C THR A 48 -2.29 -6.80 4.81
N PHE A 49 -3.05 -7.89 4.67
CA PHE A 49 -2.50 -9.22 4.41
C PHE A 49 -1.66 -9.25 3.13
N THR A 50 -2.14 -8.63 2.05
CA THR A 50 -1.40 -8.50 0.79
C THR A 50 -0.08 -7.77 1.01
N PHE A 51 -0.09 -6.60 1.66
CA PHE A 51 1.15 -5.84 1.93
C PHE A 51 2.15 -6.62 2.80
N VAL A 52 1.68 -7.33 3.84
CA VAL A 52 2.54 -8.19 4.66
C VAL A 52 3.16 -9.29 3.82
N SER A 53 2.34 -10.03 3.07
CA SER A 53 2.79 -11.17 2.25
C SER A 53 3.78 -10.73 1.19
N TYR A 54 3.49 -9.60 0.55
CA TYR A 54 4.30 -9.03 -0.50
C TYR A 54 5.66 -8.52 0.03
N GLY A 55 5.63 -7.68 1.07
CA GLY A 55 6.84 -7.16 1.71
C GLY A 55 7.71 -8.27 2.30
N ALA A 56 7.10 -9.28 2.94
CA ALA A 56 7.82 -10.45 3.44
C ALA A 56 8.47 -11.27 2.31
N THR A 57 7.78 -11.43 1.18
CA THR A 57 8.33 -12.12 0.00
C THR A 57 9.52 -11.36 -0.57
N LEU A 58 9.43 -10.04 -0.72
CA LEU A 58 10.55 -9.21 -1.19
C LEU A 58 11.74 -9.25 -0.23
N LEU A 59 11.47 -9.21 1.09
CA LEU A 59 12.52 -9.30 2.10
C LEU A 59 13.21 -10.67 2.07
N TRP A 60 12.44 -11.75 1.86
CA TRP A 60 12.99 -13.09 1.67
C TRP A 60 13.84 -13.19 0.41
N LEU A 61 13.37 -12.67 -0.74
CA LEU A 61 14.14 -12.63 -1.97
C LEU A 61 15.45 -11.84 -1.79
N TRP A 62 15.39 -10.68 -1.11
CA TRP A 62 16.56 -9.88 -0.78
C TRP A 62 17.56 -10.66 0.07
N TYR A 63 17.09 -11.31 1.13
CA TYR A 63 17.94 -12.14 2.00
C TYR A 63 18.59 -13.30 1.23
N ARG A 64 17.89 -13.86 0.23
CA ARG A 64 18.40 -14.94 -0.62
C ARG A 64 19.26 -14.46 -1.79
N GLY A 65 19.40 -13.15 -1.99
CA GLY A 65 20.10 -12.58 -3.15
C GLY A 65 19.42 -12.89 -4.50
N LEU A 66 18.09 -13.09 -4.48
CA LEU A 66 17.29 -13.44 -5.65
C LEU A 66 16.48 -12.23 -6.15
N ILE A 67 16.19 -12.23 -7.44
CA ILE A 67 15.30 -11.26 -8.09
C ILE A 67 14.18 -12.02 -8.80
N TRP A 68 12.95 -11.51 -8.68
CA TRP A 68 11.81 -12.05 -9.41
C TRP A 68 11.10 -10.91 -10.17
N PRO A 69 11.47 -10.67 -11.45
CA PRO A 69 11.01 -9.49 -12.20
C PRO A 69 9.49 -9.33 -12.31
N PRO A 70 8.68 -10.41 -12.51
CA PRO A 70 7.22 -10.28 -12.51
C PRO A 70 6.67 -9.67 -11.22
N LEU A 71 7.20 -10.06 -10.06
CA LEU A 71 6.79 -9.48 -8.79
C LEU A 71 7.09 -7.98 -8.80
N LEU A 72 8.32 -7.58 -9.09
CA LEU A 72 8.70 -6.16 -9.14
C LEU A 72 7.83 -5.33 -10.09
N PHE A 73 7.51 -5.87 -11.26
CA PHE A 73 6.59 -5.24 -12.20
C PHE A 73 5.21 -5.02 -11.60
N PHE A 74 4.60 -6.06 -11.00
CA PHE A 74 3.28 -5.94 -10.39
C PHE A 74 3.27 -5.01 -9.19
N GLY A 75 4.34 -4.95 -8.41
CA GLY A 75 4.48 -3.98 -7.33
C GLY A 75 4.56 -2.54 -7.85
N ALA A 76 5.39 -2.30 -8.87
CA ALA A 76 5.46 -0.98 -9.51
C ALA A 76 4.11 -0.55 -10.08
N ALA A 77 3.42 -1.46 -10.80
CA ALA A 77 2.11 -1.23 -11.37
C ALA A 77 1.05 -0.97 -10.28
N PHE A 78 1.03 -1.76 -9.21
CA PHE A 78 0.12 -1.59 -8.08
C PHE A 78 0.24 -0.18 -7.48
N TRP A 79 1.47 0.25 -7.18
CA TRP A 79 1.73 1.57 -6.61
C TRP A 79 1.43 2.71 -7.60
N ALA A 80 1.72 2.53 -8.89
CA ALA A 80 1.38 3.50 -9.94
C ALA A 80 -0.13 3.66 -10.14
N ILE A 81 -0.88 2.55 -10.14
CA ILE A 81 -2.35 2.57 -10.20
C ILE A 81 -2.90 3.30 -8.95
N ARG A 82 -2.35 3.02 -7.77
CA ARG A 82 -2.74 3.75 -6.55
C ARG A 82 -2.45 5.24 -6.63
N LEU A 83 -1.31 5.64 -7.19
CA LEU A 83 -0.97 7.04 -7.42
C LEU A 83 -1.99 7.70 -8.37
N ALA A 84 -2.31 7.07 -9.49
CA ALA A 84 -3.31 7.57 -10.43
C ALA A 84 -4.70 7.69 -9.77
N ALA A 85 -5.13 6.66 -9.04
CA ALA A 85 -6.39 6.67 -8.30
C ALA A 85 -6.41 7.77 -7.22
N GLN A 86 -5.27 8.07 -6.59
CA GLN A 86 -5.15 9.14 -5.62
C GLN A 86 -5.49 10.50 -6.25
N PHE A 87 -4.94 10.80 -7.42
CA PHE A 87 -5.27 12.03 -8.16
C PHE A 87 -6.71 12.05 -8.70
N ALA A 88 -7.26 10.90 -9.06
CA ALA A 88 -8.61 10.81 -9.62
C ALA A 88 -9.72 10.89 -8.53
N LEU A 89 -9.48 10.35 -7.34
CA LEU A 89 -10.52 10.14 -6.31
C LEU A 89 -10.36 11.02 -5.07
N PHE A 90 -9.20 11.62 -4.83
CA PHE A 90 -8.93 12.40 -3.61
C PHE A 90 -8.68 13.88 -3.92
N ASP A 91 -9.06 14.74 -2.99
CA ASP A 91 -8.76 16.17 -3.08
C ASP A 91 -7.28 16.44 -2.74
N MET A 92 -6.54 16.93 -3.74
CA MET A 92 -5.10 17.22 -3.65
C MET A 92 -4.77 18.54 -2.93
N ARG A 93 -5.77 19.33 -2.52
CA ARG A 93 -5.54 20.54 -1.71
C ARG A 93 -5.02 20.20 -0.32
N HIS A 94 -5.43 19.05 0.23
CA HIS A 94 -5.02 18.60 1.55
C HIS A 94 -3.59 18.03 1.56
N TRP A 95 -2.81 18.40 2.59
CA TRP A 95 -1.41 17.98 2.70
C TRP A 95 -1.27 16.46 2.88
N GLN A 96 -2.23 15.82 3.55
CA GLN A 96 -2.25 14.36 3.74
C GLN A 96 -2.33 13.64 2.39
N SER A 97 -3.16 14.13 1.46
CA SER A 97 -3.28 13.58 0.12
C SER A 97 -1.95 13.67 -0.63
N LYS A 98 -1.26 14.81 -0.54
CA LYS A 98 0.07 15.00 -1.15
C LYS A 98 1.11 14.06 -0.55
N LEU A 99 1.14 13.94 0.78
CA LEU A 99 2.06 13.04 1.48
C LEU A 99 1.86 11.58 1.03
N ILE A 100 0.61 11.12 1.01
CA ILE A 100 0.27 9.76 0.57
C ILE A 100 0.64 9.54 -0.92
N SER A 101 0.39 10.53 -1.79
CA SER A 101 0.82 10.48 -3.20
C SER A 101 2.35 10.35 -3.32
N THR A 102 3.12 11.08 -2.52
CA THR A 102 4.58 10.97 -2.51
C THR A 102 5.01 9.56 -2.10
N VAL A 103 4.39 8.98 -1.07
CA VAL A 103 4.67 7.59 -0.67
C VAL A 103 4.41 6.63 -1.83
N PHE A 104 3.28 6.79 -2.55
CA PHE A 104 2.96 5.92 -3.69
C PHE A 104 3.98 6.05 -4.83
N ALA A 105 4.40 7.28 -5.15
CA ALA A 105 5.42 7.52 -6.17
C ALA A 105 6.79 6.91 -5.80
N VAL A 106 7.19 7.06 -4.53
CA VAL A 106 8.44 6.48 -4.02
C VAL A 106 8.36 4.95 -4.05
N SER A 107 7.25 4.35 -3.61
CA SER A 107 7.06 2.91 -3.65
C SER A 107 7.07 2.34 -5.07
N ALA A 108 6.39 2.99 -6.02
CA ALA A 108 6.41 2.60 -7.43
C ALA A 108 7.84 2.65 -8.01
N SER A 109 8.58 3.72 -7.70
CA SER A 109 9.96 3.90 -8.15
C SER A 109 10.90 2.86 -7.54
N ALA A 110 10.76 2.60 -6.23
CA ALA A 110 11.56 1.58 -5.54
C ALA A 110 11.38 0.19 -6.16
N HIS A 111 10.17 -0.16 -6.57
CA HIS A 111 9.88 -1.41 -7.27
C HIS A 111 10.46 -1.45 -8.68
N ALA A 112 10.23 -0.40 -9.48
CA ALA A 112 10.72 -0.34 -10.85
C ALA A 112 12.26 -0.40 -10.93
N LEU A 113 12.94 0.24 -9.97
CA LEU A 113 14.39 0.29 -9.89
C LEU A 113 15.00 -0.91 -9.13
N ALA A 114 14.20 -1.82 -8.58
CA ALA A 114 14.72 -3.00 -7.86
C ALA A 114 15.21 -4.12 -8.76
N GLY A 115 14.86 -4.11 -10.05
CA GLY A 115 15.30 -5.08 -11.05
C GLY A 115 16.41 -4.60 -11.97
N LEU A 116 16.91 -3.37 -11.75
CA LEU A 116 18.08 -2.78 -12.42
C LEU A 116 19.30 -2.92 -11.52
#